data_AF-A0A2K0T2V8-F1
#
_entry.id   AF-A0A2K0T2V8-F1
#
_cell.length_a   1.000
_cell.length_b   1.000
_cell.length_c   1.000
_cell.angle_alpha   90.00
_cell.angle_beta   90.00
_cell.angle_gamma   90.00
#
_symmetry.space_group_name_H-M   'P 1'
#
loop_
_entity.id
_entity.type
_entity.pdbx_description
1 polymer ?
#
loop_
_entity_poly.entity_id
_entity_poly.type
_entity_poly.pdbx_seq_one_letter_code
_entity_poly.pdbx_strand_id
1 'polypeptide(L)'
;MHAILQWWHEAVQGGFLAQQHTEVLLHLVGLKKDVRDKCTDPRHRVACPFDSDDFVPFPSCCVIPSDAAWHARRIRAHRYIECSAMTGEGVDAMLEDAAKESTRRAIEMAQYIQAIQANKRRMF
;
A
#
# COMPACT_ATOMS: atom_id res chain seq x y z
N MET A 1 3.38 -10.27 8.41
CA MET A 1 2.51 -9.62 7.42
C MET A 1 1.02 -9.78 7.72
N HIS A 2 0.56 -10.95 8.21
CA HIS A 2 -0.85 -11.22 8.51
C HIS A 2 -1.54 -10.24 9.48
N ALA A 3 -0.85 -9.78 10.54
CA ALA A 3 -1.47 -8.94 11.56
C ALA A 3 -1.97 -7.57 11.05
N ILE A 4 -1.21 -6.89 10.16
CA ILE A 4 -1.61 -5.59 9.61
C ILE A 4 -2.78 -5.74 8.63
N LEU A 5 -2.75 -6.79 7.80
CA LEU A 5 -3.84 -7.09 6.87
C LEU A 5 -5.13 -7.47 7.61
N GLN A 6 -4.98 -8.27 8.67
CA GLN A 6 -6.08 -8.66 9.55
C GLN A 6 -6.67 -7.42 10.24
N TRP A 7 -5.82 -6.56 10.79
CA TRP A 7 -6.25 -5.29 11.36
C TRP A 7 -7.01 -4.44 10.36
N TRP A 8 -6.53 -4.31 9.11
CA TRP A 8 -7.23 -3.54 8.08
C TRP A 8 -8.61 -4.11 7.77
N HIS A 9 -8.72 -5.43 7.63
CA HIS A 9 -10.01 -6.09 7.39
C HIS A 9 -10.98 -5.87 8.56
N GLU A 10 -10.50 -6.01 9.80
CA GLU A 10 -11.30 -5.76 11.01
C GLU A 10 -11.71 -4.29 11.14
N ALA A 11 -10.82 -3.34 10.82
CA ALA A 11 -11.13 -1.92 10.83
C ALA A 11 -12.23 -1.57 9.82
N VAL A 12 -12.10 -2.07 8.59
CA VAL A 12 -13.13 -1.87 7.54
C VAL A 12 -14.46 -2.49 7.96
N GLN A 13 -14.47 -3.72 8.45
CA GLN A 13 -15.70 -4.39 8.93
C GLN A 13 -16.30 -3.70 10.16
N GLY A 14 -15.46 -3.14 11.04
CA GLY A 14 -15.85 -2.37 12.21
C GLY A 14 -16.35 -0.96 11.90
N GLY A 15 -16.50 -0.60 10.62
CA GLY A 15 -17.10 0.66 10.21
C GLY A 15 -16.11 1.83 10.11
N PHE A 16 -14.81 1.58 10.04
CA PHE A 16 -13.80 2.64 9.82
C PHE A 16 -14.12 3.50 8.58
N LEU A 17 -14.69 2.89 7.54
CA LEU A 17 -15.13 3.59 6.33
C LEU A 17 -16.53 4.21 6.44
N ALA A 18 -17.33 3.85 7.45
CA ALA A 18 -18.72 4.30 7.57
C ALA A 18 -18.87 5.79 7.87
N GLN A 19 -17.83 6.42 8.43
CA GLN A 19 -17.78 7.86 8.69
C GLN A 19 -17.26 8.68 7.51
N GLN A 20 -16.77 8.03 6.45
CA GLN A 20 -16.13 8.71 5.33
C GLN A 20 -17.15 8.92 4.21
N HIS A 21 -17.33 10.18 3.80
CA HIS A 21 -18.13 10.54 2.63
C HIS A 21 -17.44 10.19 1.30
N THR A 22 -16.15 9.86 1.34
CA THR A 22 -15.31 9.53 0.18
C THR A 22 -14.64 8.19 0.38
N GLU A 23 -14.38 7.49 -0.73
CA GLU A 23 -13.60 6.25 -0.71
C GLU A 23 -12.16 6.55 -0.26
N VAL A 24 -11.72 5.92 0.84
CA VAL A 24 -10.38 6.10 1.40
C VAL A 24 -9.33 5.59 0.41
N LEU A 25 -8.39 6.45 0.04
CA LEU A 25 -7.25 6.07 -0.79
C LEU A 25 -6.26 5.24 0.03
N LEU A 26 -6.20 3.94 -0.25
CA LEU A 26 -5.28 3.02 0.43
C LEU A 26 -4.05 2.74 -0.44
N HIS A 27 -2.86 2.93 0.13
CA HIS A 27 -1.58 2.50 -0.46
C HIS A 27 -0.93 1.45 0.44
N LEU A 28 -0.46 0.34 -0.12
CA LEU A 28 0.42 -0.58 0.59
C LEU A 28 1.87 -0.19 0.32
N VAL A 29 2.64 0.08 1.38
CA VAL A 29 4.03 0.52 1.24
C VAL A 29 4.98 -0.52 1.82
N GLY A 30 5.89 -1.02 0.98
CA GLY A 30 7.03 -1.84 1.38
C GLY A 30 8.18 -0.96 1.82
N LEU A 31 8.45 -0.88 3.11
CA LEU A 31 9.54 -0.09 3.67
C LEU A 31 10.86 -0.86 3.72
N LYS A 32 11.96 -0.12 3.79
CA LYS A 32 13.33 -0.66 3.96
C LYS A 32 13.72 -1.61 2.82
N LYS A 33 13.35 -1.24 1.59
CA LYS A 33 13.69 -2.02 0.38
C LYS A 33 15.19 -2.37 0.31
N ASP A 34 16.06 -1.47 0.75
CA ASP A 34 17.52 -1.64 0.80
C ASP A 34 18.00 -2.83 1.65
N VAL A 35 17.19 -3.31 2.60
CA VAL A 35 17.51 -4.50 3.39
C VAL A 35 17.43 -5.77 2.54
N ARG A 36 16.53 -5.78 1.54
CA ARG A 36 16.38 -6.90 0.61
C ARG A 36 17.65 -7.11 -0.21
N ASP A 37 18.31 -6.03 -0.62
CA ASP A 37 19.56 -6.10 -1.39
C ASP A 37 20.70 -6.73 -0.59
N LYS A 38 20.62 -6.66 0.75
CA LYS A 38 21.58 -7.29 1.67
C LYS A 38 21.24 -8.76 1.96
N CYS A 39 20.06 -9.25 1.60
CA CYS A 39 19.69 -10.65 1.87
C CYS A 39 20.44 -11.68 1.01
N THR A 40 21.24 -11.26 0.01
CA THR A 40 22.21 -12.11 -0.68
C THR A 40 23.51 -12.29 0.12
N ASP A 41 23.75 -11.46 1.16
CA ASP A 41 24.86 -11.63 2.08
C ASP A 41 24.56 -12.82 3.02
N PRO A 42 25.43 -13.85 3.06
CA PRO A 42 25.29 -14.99 3.97
C PRO A 42 25.14 -14.59 5.44
N ARG A 43 25.64 -13.40 5.84
CA ARG A 43 25.54 -12.87 7.22
C ARG A 43 24.17 -12.30 7.56
N HIS A 44 23.37 -11.93 6.55
CA HIS A 44 22.03 -11.39 6.72
C HIS A 44 20.93 -12.44 6.55
N ARG A 45 21.31 -13.65 6.11
CA ARG A 45 20.39 -14.77 5.97
C ARG A 45 19.92 -15.22 7.35
N VAL A 46 18.61 -15.16 7.56
CA VAL A 46 17.99 -15.81 8.72
C VAL A 46 17.93 -17.30 8.41
N ALA A 47 18.63 -18.13 9.19
CA ALA A 47 18.60 -19.57 9.02
C ALA A 47 17.16 -20.07 9.23
N CYS A 48 16.54 -20.59 8.18
CA CYS A 48 15.24 -21.26 8.29
C CYS A 48 15.45 -22.75 8.63
N PRO A 49 14.53 -23.39 9.38
CA PRO A 49 14.67 -24.79 9.80
C PRO A 49 14.74 -25.81 8.65
N PHE A 50 14.40 -25.38 7.43
CA PHE A 50 14.32 -26.20 6.22
C PHE A 50 15.27 -25.72 5.10
N ASP A 51 16.18 -24.80 5.41
CA ASP A 51 17.15 -24.33 4.44
C ASP A 51 18.18 -25.43 4.17
N SER A 52 18.23 -25.92 2.93
CA SER A 52 19.38 -26.68 2.46
C SER A 52 20.61 -25.76 2.37
N ASP A 53 21.78 -26.27 2.74
CA ASP A 53 23.07 -25.53 2.69
C ASP A 53 23.37 -24.97 1.29
N ASP A 54 22.83 -25.62 0.26
CA ASP A 54 22.99 -25.21 -1.13
C ASP A 54 21.84 -24.30 -1.58
N PHE A 55 22.18 -23.02 -1.75
CA PHE A 55 21.52 -22.03 -2.61
C PHE A 55 19.99 -21.95 -2.55
N VAL A 56 19.47 -20.96 -1.80
CA VAL A 56 18.05 -20.59 -1.86
C VAL A 56 17.92 -19.39 -2.80
N PRO A 57 17.29 -19.52 -3.98
CA PRO A 57 17.20 -18.44 -4.97
C PRO A 57 16.33 -17.26 -4.51
N PHE A 58 15.62 -17.40 -3.39
CA PHE A 58 14.75 -16.38 -2.84
C PHE A 58 15.07 -16.14 -1.36
N PRO A 59 15.35 -14.89 -0.96
CA PRO A 59 15.68 -14.59 0.42
C PRO A 59 14.47 -14.82 1.33
N SER A 60 14.56 -15.80 2.23
CA SER A 60 13.53 -16.10 3.24
C SER A 60 13.38 -15.00 4.30
N CYS A 61 14.37 -14.10 4.40
CA CYS A 61 14.40 -12.98 5.36
C CYS A 61 13.48 -11.81 5.00
N CYS A 62 13.06 -11.65 3.74
CA CYS A 62 12.35 -10.46 3.27
C CYS A 62 11.09 -10.79 2.47
N VAL A 63 10.09 -9.92 2.58
CA VAL A 63 8.80 -10.05 1.88
C VAL A 63 8.99 -9.86 0.38
N ILE A 64 8.78 -10.88 -0.45
CA ILE A 64 8.98 -10.79 -1.91
C ILE A 64 8.00 -9.78 -2.54
N PRO A 65 8.43 -8.94 -3.52
CA PRO A 65 7.56 -7.93 -4.12
C PRO A 65 6.27 -8.48 -4.73
N SER A 66 6.30 -9.68 -5.32
CA SER A 66 5.12 -10.33 -5.91
C SER A 66 4.08 -10.71 -4.86
N ASP A 67 4.51 -11.18 -3.70
CA ASP A 67 3.66 -11.55 -2.57
C ASP A 67 2.99 -10.29 -1.98
N ALA A 68 3.78 -9.23 -1.77
CA ALA A 68 3.24 -7.96 -1.32
C ALA A 68 2.25 -7.35 -2.32
N ALA A 69 2.53 -7.43 -3.63
CA ALA A 69 1.60 -6.98 -4.67
C ALA A 69 0.30 -7.82 -4.72
N TRP A 70 0.38 -9.12 -4.41
CA TRP A 70 -0.81 -9.95 -4.25
C TRP A 70 -1.64 -9.51 -3.04
N HIS A 71 -0.99 -9.25 -1.91
CA HIS A 71 -1.65 -8.74 -0.70
C HIS A 71 -2.28 -7.36 -0.91
N ALA A 72 -1.63 -6.45 -1.63
CA ALA A 72 -2.19 -5.14 -1.98
C ALA A 72 -3.53 -5.28 -2.75
N ARG A 73 -3.58 -6.19 -3.73
CA ARG A 73 -4.80 -6.50 -4.48
C ARG A 73 -5.89 -7.08 -3.57
N ARG A 74 -5.51 -7.97 -2.64
CA ARG A 74 -6.44 -8.60 -1.69
C ARG A 74 -7.13 -7.59 -0.76
N ILE A 75 -6.41 -6.57 -0.30
CA ILE A 75 -6.97 -5.49 0.53
C ILE A 75 -7.58 -4.33 -0.27
N ARG A 76 -7.62 -4.45 -1.61
CA ARG A 76 -8.07 -3.41 -2.53
C ARG A 76 -7.31 -2.09 -2.37
N ALA A 77 -6.02 -2.16 -2.09
CA ALA A 77 -5.17 -0.98 -2.16
C ALA A 77 -5.14 -0.45 -3.59
N HIS A 78 -5.10 0.87 -3.73
CA HIS A 78 -4.94 1.54 -5.02
C HIS A 78 -3.62 1.15 -5.68
N ARG A 79 -2.54 1.10 -4.89
CA ARG A 79 -1.21 0.73 -5.37
C ARG A 79 -0.37 0.07 -4.28
N TYR A 80 0.58 -0.75 -4.71
CA TYR A 80 1.72 -1.20 -3.93
C TYR A 80 2.98 -0.45 -4.37
N ILE A 81 3.71 0.14 -3.44
CA ILE A 81 4.96 0.89 -3.68
C ILE A 81 6.03 0.40 -2.72
N GLU A 82 7.25 0.23 -3.19
CA GLU A 82 8.42 -0.03 -2.33
C GLU A 82 9.28 1.21 -2.23
N CYS A 83 9.79 1.49 -1.03
CA CYS A 83 10.73 2.57 -0.81
C CYS A 83 11.78 2.24 0.26
N SER A 84 12.87 2.98 0.23
CA SER A 84 13.85 3.02 1.30
C SER A 84 14.09 4.46 1.72
N ALA A 85 13.69 4.78 2.94
CA ALA A 85 14.02 6.07 3.55
C ALA A 85 15.53 6.23 3.80
N MET A 86 16.28 5.13 3.87
CA MET A 86 17.73 5.16 4.08
C MET A 86 18.48 5.59 2.81
N THR A 87 18.07 5.07 1.65
CA THR A 87 18.70 5.42 0.36
C THR A 87 17.99 6.56 -0.37
N GLY A 88 16.79 6.93 0.07
CA GLY A 88 15.91 7.89 -0.61
C GLY A 88 15.14 7.28 -1.78
N GLU A 89 15.39 6.00 -2.12
CA GLU A 89 14.76 5.36 -3.27
C GLU A 89 13.25 5.21 -3.08
N GLY A 90 12.47 5.68 -4.05
CA GLY A 90 11.02 5.47 -4.12
C GLY A 90 10.19 6.28 -3.12
N VAL A 91 10.81 7.12 -2.27
CA VAL A 91 10.10 7.94 -1.27
C VAL A 91 9.29 9.05 -1.95
N ASP A 92 9.90 9.78 -2.88
CA ASP A 92 9.21 10.86 -3.60
C ASP A 92 8.07 10.30 -4.44
N ALA A 93 8.30 9.21 -5.18
CA ALA A 93 7.28 8.53 -5.95
C ALA A 93 6.10 8.06 -5.08
N MET A 94 6.38 7.56 -3.86
CA MET A 94 5.34 7.16 -2.90
C MET A 94 4.48 8.35 -2.48
N LEU A 95 5.09 9.50 -2.17
CA LEU A 95 4.38 10.69 -1.71
C LEU A 95 3.61 11.37 -2.85
N GLU A 96 4.26 11.58 -3.99
CA GLU A 96 3.69 12.28 -5.13
C GLU A 96 2.50 11.52 -5.72
N ASP A 97 2.58 10.19 -5.85
CA ASP A 97 1.47 9.38 -6.39
C ASP A 97 0.25 9.44 -5.45
N ALA A 98 0.49 9.30 -4.14
CA ALA A 98 -0.57 9.41 -3.14
C ALA A 98 -1.20 10.81 -3.11
N ALA A 99 -0.38 11.87 -3.19
CA ALA A 99 -0.84 13.25 -3.21
C ALA A 99 -1.66 13.54 -4.47
N LYS A 100 -1.12 13.21 -5.65
CA LYS A 100 -1.77 13.43 -6.93
C LYS A 100 -3.12 12.73 -7.02
N GLU A 101 -3.18 11.45 -6.63
CA GLU A 101 -4.42 10.69 -6.69
C GLU A 101 -5.44 11.18 -5.65
N SER A 102 -4.99 11.55 -4.45
CA SER A 102 -5.87 12.16 -3.44
C SER A 102 -6.48 13.47 -3.94
N THR A 103 -5.66 14.34 -4.52
CA THR A 103 -6.13 15.62 -5.08
C THR A 103 -7.10 15.41 -6.24
N ARG A 104 -6.81 14.47 -7.15
CA ARG A 104 -7.71 14.14 -8.26
C ARG A 104 -9.10 13.73 -7.75
N ARG A 105 -9.16 12.79 -6.79
CA ARG A 105 -10.42 12.32 -6.19
C ARG A 105 -11.17 13.43 -5.47
N ALA A 106 -10.47 14.30 -4.76
CA ALA A 106 -11.08 15.44 -4.07
C ALA A 106 -11.73 16.43 -5.04
N ILE A 107 -11.06 16.73 -6.16
CA ILE A 107 -11.58 17.63 -7.20
C ILE A 107 -12.82 17.01 -7.86
N GLU A 108 -12.76 15.74 -8.25
CA GLU A 108 -13.90 15.04 -8.88
C GLU A 108 -15.13 15.01 -7.97
N MET A 109 -14.92 14.75 -6.67
CA MET A 109 -16.00 14.79 -5.69
C MET A 109 -16.59 16.20 -5.53
N ALA A 110 -15.75 17.23 -5.46
CA ALA A 110 -16.21 18.61 -5.36
C ALA A 110 -17.07 19.02 -6.58
N GLN A 111 -16.64 18.64 -7.79
CA GLN A 111 -17.39 18.88 -9.03
C GLN A 111 -18.73 18.14 -9.03
N TYR A 112 -18.75 16.87 -8.62
CA TYR A 112 -19.97 16.07 -8.51
C TYR A 112 -20.99 16.70 -7.56
N ILE A 113 -20.54 17.13 -6.38
CA ILE A 113 -21.41 17.80 -5.38
C ILE A 113 -21.98 19.10 -5.95
N GLN A 114 -21.16 19.92 -6.60
CA GLN A 114 -21.61 21.16 -7.25
C GLN A 114 -22.66 20.90 -8.32
N ALA A 115 -22.47 19.89 -9.17
CA ALA A 115 -23.42 19.53 -10.23
C ALA A 115 -24.78 19.12 -9.65
N ILE A 116 -24.80 18.30 -8.59
CA ILE A 116 -26.05 17.91 -7.91
C ILE A 116 -26.76 19.13 -7.32
N GLN A 117 -26.02 20.01 -6.64
CA GLN A 117 -26.60 21.21 -6.02
C GLN A 117 -27.18 22.17 -7.06
N ALA A 118 -26.49 22.35 -8.19
CA ALA A 118 -26.98 23.16 -9.30
C ALA A 118 -28.26 22.58 -9.92
N ASN A 119 -28.35 21.26 -10.06
CA ASN A 119 -29.54 20.60 -10.60
C ASN A 119 -30.74 20.73 -9.65
N LYS A 120 -30.53 20.62 -8.34
CA LYS A 120 -31.59 20.87 -7.35
C LYS A 120 -32.14 22.29 -7.44
N ARG A 121 -31.28 23.30 -7.59
CA ARG A 121 -31.69 24.72 -7.73
C ARG A 121 -32.46 25.02 -9.01
N ARG A 122 -32.37 24.19 -10.05
CA ARG A 122 -33.11 24.36 -11.31
C ARG A 122 -34.49 23.69 -11.30
N MET A 123 -34.75 22.79 -10.36
CA MET A 123 -36.03 22.09 -10.21
C MET A 123 -37.01 22.80 -9.26
N PHE A 124 -36.60 23.93 -8.65
CA PHE A 124 -37.44 24.78 -7.82
C PHE A 124 -37.56 26.17 -8.43
#